data_AF-A0A7Y5CN04-F1
#
_entry.id   AF-A0A7Y5CN04-F1
#
_cell.length_a   1.000
_cell.length_b   1.000
_cell.length_c   1.000
_cell.angle_alpha   90.00
_cell.angle_beta   90.00
_cell.angle_gamma   90.00
#
_symmetry.space_group_name_H-M   'P 1'
#
loop_
_entity.id
_entity.type
_entity.pdbx_description
1 polymer ?
#
loop_
_entity_poly.entity_id
_entity_poly.type
_entity_poly.pdbx_seq_one_letter_code
_entity_poly.pdbx_strand_id
1 'polypeptide(L)'
;MRRKKNRFQEIAGATWQIYRPGEQAAENEFDPGDFILTQGHEWHNRVIRWGQSLRHRGRYRKFIKWTHAAVIVSREGDLTEAVGSGVRRSNLREYRDVEYRIVRLGEIATERDREKVIRFAEWCLGEEYGYTTIASIGVSLLMGGKFKFGFDGQAICSGLVARALERTGAIFDKDPSHIMPAELARYFKVVDK
;
A
#
# COMPACT_ATOMS: atom_id res chain seq x y z
N MET A 1 25.59 0.31 -23.47
CA MET A 1 24.12 0.48 -23.57
C MET A 1 23.58 1.10 -22.27
N ARG A 2 23.04 2.32 -22.30
CA ARG A 2 22.37 2.94 -21.15
C ARG A 2 20.98 2.28 -21.01
N ARG A 3 20.73 1.51 -19.94
CA ARG A 3 19.38 0.98 -19.63
C ARG A 3 18.38 2.14 -19.67
N LYS A 4 17.36 2.08 -20.53
CA LYS A 4 16.22 3.01 -20.48
C LYS A 4 15.65 2.93 -19.06
N LYS A 5 15.68 4.05 -18.34
CA LYS A 5 15.07 4.17 -17.02
C LYS A 5 13.56 4.00 -17.22
N ASN A 6 12.93 3.03 -16.56
CA ASN A 6 11.47 2.89 -16.56
C ASN A 6 10.86 4.23 -16.15
N ARG A 7 9.95 4.76 -16.97
CA ARG A 7 9.29 6.04 -16.68
C ARG A 7 8.08 5.76 -15.81
N PHE A 8 7.95 6.51 -14.72
CA PHE A 8 6.73 6.56 -13.94
C PHE A 8 5.52 6.85 -14.84
N GLN A 9 4.46 6.07 -14.65
CA GLN A 9 3.17 6.26 -15.28
C GLN A 9 2.10 6.14 -14.20
N GLU A 10 1.12 7.05 -14.24
CA GLU A 10 -0.02 7.02 -13.34
C GLU A 10 -1.00 5.93 -13.79
N ILE A 11 -1.68 5.31 -12.84
CA ILE A 11 -2.76 4.35 -13.12
C ILE A 11 -4.04 5.17 -13.22
N ALA A 12 -4.44 5.47 -14.44
CA ALA A 12 -5.62 6.29 -14.73
C ALA A 12 -6.92 5.46 -14.62
N GLY A 13 -8.01 6.11 -14.23
CA GLY A 13 -9.35 5.50 -14.13
C GLY A 13 -9.77 5.16 -12.70
N ALA A 14 -8.83 5.13 -11.75
CA ALA A 14 -9.16 4.89 -10.35
C ALA A 14 -9.78 6.14 -9.72
N THR A 15 -10.70 5.91 -8.80
CA THR A 15 -11.27 6.97 -7.96
C THR A 15 -10.92 6.69 -6.50
N TRP A 16 -11.05 7.71 -5.65
CA TRP A 16 -10.85 7.51 -4.22
C TRP A 16 -11.81 8.37 -3.40
N GLN A 17 -12.15 7.88 -2.23
CA GLN A 17 -13.00 8.58 -1.25
C GLN A 17 -12.32 8.58 0.11
N ILE A 18 -12.52 9.68 0.84
CA ILE A 18 -12.00 9.85 2.19
C ILE A 18 -13.07 9.46 3.21
N TYR A 19 -12.63 8.78 4.26
CA TYR A 19 -13.39 8.50 5.46
C TYR A 19 -12.59 9.05 6.63
N ARG A 20 -13.19 10.01 7.33
CA ARG A 20 -12.61 10.67 8.51
C ARG A 20 -12.85 9.81 9.76
N PRO A 21 -12.13 10.08 10.86
CA PRO A 21 -12.43 9.44 12.14
C PRO A 21 -13.93 9.52 12.49
N GLY A 22 -14.52 8.37 12.78
CA GLY A 22 -15.95 8.17 13.04
C GLY A 22 -16.79 7.79 11.82
N GLU A 23 -16.30 8.04 10.60
CA GLU A 23 -16.96 7.67 9.34
C GLU A 23 -16.63 6.21 8.97
N GLN A 24 -17.60 5.52 8.37
CA GLN A 24 -17.46 4.13 7.94
C GLN A 24 -18.00 3.98 6.53
N ALA A 25 -17.24 3.35 5.65
CA ALA A 25 -17.72 3.01 4.33
C ALA A 25 -18.85 2.00 4.40
N ALA A 26 -19.92 2.25 3.66
CA ALA A 26 -20.98 1.27 3.45
C ALA A 26 -20.51 0.19 2.48
N GLU A 27 -21.09 -1.01 2.60
CA GLU A 27 -20.69 -2.21 1.84
C GLU A 27 -20.87 -2.08 0.31
N ASN A 28 -21.68 -1.11 -0.14
CA ASN A 28 -21.88 -0.79 -1.55
C ASN A 28 -20.94 0.32 -2.06
N GLU A 29 -20.07 0.87 -1.21
CA GLU A 29 -19.12 1.92 -1.57
C GLU A 29 -17.75 1.37 -1.97
N PHE A 30 -17.57 0.05 -2.07
CA PHE A 30 -16.32 -0.56 -2.51
C PHE A 30 -16.58 -1.94 -3.11
N ASP A 31 -15.64 -2.43 -3.91
CA ASP A 31 -15.66 -3.78 -4.42
C ASP A 31 -14.44 -4.56 -3.91
N PRO A 32 -14.57 -5.87 -3.66
CA PRO A 32 -13.42 -6.74 -3.46
C PRO A 32 -12.35 -6.54 -4.55
N GLY A 33 -11.09 -6.51 -4.14
CA GLY A 33 -9.94 -6.15 -4.98
C GLY A 33 -9.59 -4.66 -4.99
N ASP A 34 -10.48 -3.78 -4.50
CA ASP A 34 -10.10 -2.41 -4.14
C ASP A 34 -9.14 -2.42 -2.93
N PHE A 35 -8.55 -1.28 -2.60
CA PHE A 35 -7.60 -1.20 -1.48
C PHE A 35 -7.76 0.08 -0.68
N ILE A 36 -7.27 0.06 0.55
CA ILE A 36 -7.25 1.24 1.41
C ILE A 36 -5.84 1.82 1.55
N LEU A 37 -5.79 3.13 1.81
CA LEU A 37 -4.63 3.84 2.31
C LEU A 37 -5.00 4.52 3.62
N THR A 38 -4.14 4.42 4.63
CA THR A 38 -4.41 5.01 5.94
C THR A 38 -3.12 5.45 6.64
N GLN A 39 -3.30 6.18 7.73
CA GLN A 39 -2.27 6.46 8.71
C GLN A 39 -2.40 5.39 9.79
N GLY A 40 -1.47 4.42 9.85
CA GLY A 40 -1.56 3.31 10.80
C GLY A 40 -1.67 3.77 12.27
N HIS A 41 -2.11 2.90 13.18
CA HIS A 41 -2.30 3.23 14.61
C HIS A 41 -1.05 2.94 15.49
N GLU A 42 -0.02 2.29 14.95
CA GLU A 42 1.10 1.71 15.72
C GLU A 42 2.46 2.41 15.51
N TRP A 43 3.33 2.27 16.52
CA TRP A 43 4.59 2.97 16.83
C TRP A 43 5.67 3.15 15.75
N HIS A 44 5.52 2.57 14.55
CA HIS A 44 6.47 2.68 13.42
C HIS A 44 6.20 3.86 12.47
N ASN A 45 5.08 4.56 12.64
CA ASN A 45 4.67 5.70 11.81
C ASN A 45 5.75 6.78 11.67
N ARG A 46 6.54 7.05 12.71
CA ARG A 46 7.60 8.06 12.64
C ARG A 46 8.74 7.64 11.72
N VAL A 47 9.16 6.37 11.75
CA VAL A 47 10.30 5.88 10.96
C VAL A 47 9.93 5.80 9.48
N ILE A 48 8.73 5.34 9.16
CA ILE A 48 8.24 5.30 7.77
C ILE A 48 8.08 6.71 7.22
N ARG A 49 7.45 7.62 7.98
CA ARG A 49 7.30 9.03 7.57
C ARG A 49 8.65 9.72 7.44
N TRP A 50 9.59 9.44 8.34
CA TRP A 50 10.95 10.00 8.29
C TRP A 50 11.71 9.49 7.07
N GLY A 51 11.73 8.18 6.83
CA GLY A 51 12.35 7.57 5.64
C GLY A 51 11.74 8.06 4.32
N GLN A 52 10.41 8.17 4.24
CA GLN A 52 9.73 8.76 3.09
C GLN A 52 10.10 10.24 2.91
N SER A 53 10.13 11.04 3.99
CA SER A 53 10.47 12.47 3.92
C SER A 53 11.93 12.74 3.52
N LEU A 54 12.86 11.86 3.87
CA LEU A 54 14.26 11.93 3.44
C LEU A 54 14.40 11.64 1.94
N ARG A 55 13.59 10.70 1.42
CA ARG A 55 13.66 10.21 0.05
C ARG A 55 12.80 11.01 -0.94
N HIS A 56 11.75 11.68 -0.45
CA HIS A 56 10.77 12.41 -1.26
C HIS A 56 10.70 13.89 -0.86
N ARG A 57 11.51 14.73 -1.51
CA ARG A 57 11.49 16.20 -1.39
C ARG A 57 10.64 16.84 -2.51
N GLY A 58 10.10 18.04 -2.27
CA GLY A 58 9.35 18.83 -3.26
C GLY A 58 7.90 18.35 -3.48
N ARG A 59 7.46 18.25 -4.75
CA ARG A 59 6.06 17.94 -5.15
C ARG A 59 5.49 16.60 -4.63
N TYR A 60 6.34 15.75 -4.06
CA TYR A 60 5.98 14.45 -3.49
C TYR A 60 5.56 14.52 -2.01
N ARG A 61 5.75 15.66 -1.34
CA ARG A 61 5.43 15.85 0.08
C ARG A 61 3.93 15.61 0.38
N LYS A 62 3.04 15.84 -0.58
CA LYS A 62 1.59 15.64 -0.44
C LYS A 62 1.15 14.17 -0.30
N PHE A 63 2.05 13.21 -0.55
CA PHE A 63 1.75 11.79 -0.50
C PHE A 63 2.36 11.07 0.73
N ILE A 64 3.27 11.71 1.46
CA ILE A 64 3.99 11.09 2.60
C ILE A 64 3.11 10.89 3.86
N LYS A 65 1.84 11.32 3.79
CA LYS A 65 0.88 11.16 4.88
C LYS A 65 0.52 9.68 5.09
N TRP A 66 0.56 8.88 4.02
CA TRP A 66 0.17 7.47 4.01
C TRP A 66 1.29 6.58 4.53
N THR A 67 0.99 5.80 5.55
CA THR A 67 1.94 4.88 6.19
C THR A 67 1.52 3.42 6.09
N HIS A 68 0.27 3.16 5.72
CA HIS A 68 -0.26 1.81 5.62
C HIS A 68 -1.20 1.62 4.43
N ALA A 69 -1.29 0.38 3.95
CA ALA A 69 -2.17 -0.03 2.85
C ALA A 69 -2.65 -1.47 3.05
N ALA A 70 -3.87 -1.77 2.62
CA ALA A 70 -4.47 -3.12 2.72
C ALA A 70 -5.43 -3.38 1.57
N VAL A 71 -5.59 -4.64 1.16
CA VAL A 71 -6.53 -5.06 0.10
C VAL A 71 -7.88 -5.40 0.72
N ILE A 72 -8.97 -4.91 0.14
CA ILE A 72 -10.33 -5.32 0.49
C ILE A 72 -10.62 -6.65 -0.21
N VAL A 73 -11.01 -7.68 0.53
CA VAL A 73 -11.18 -9.05 0.02
C VAL A 73 -12.62 -9.55 0.07
N SER A 74 -13.53 -8.84 0.74
CA SER A 74 -14.96 -9.19 0.80
C SER A 74 -15.86 -7.96 0.72
N ARG A 75 -17.17 -8.16 0.47
CA ARG A 75 -18.15 -7.05 0.40
C ARG A 75 -18.51 -6.52 1.80
N GLU A 76 -18.28 -7.32 2.82
CA GLU A 76 -18.43 -7.01 4.24
C GLU A 76 -17.27 -6.14 4.78
N GLY A 77 -16.31 -5.81 3.91
CA GLY A 77 -15.17 -4.96 4.22
C GLY A 77 -14.02 -5.71 4.89
N ASP A 78 -13.91 -7.03 4.72
CA ASP A 78 -12.75 -7.76 5.20
C ASP A 78 -11.51 -7.33 4.43
N LEU A 79 -10.39 -7.28 5.15
CA LEU A 79 -9.12 -6.84 4.64
C LEU A 79 -8.10 -7.97 4.73
N THR A 80 -7.18 -7.99 3.77
CA THR A 80 -5.90 -8.66 3.94
C THR A 80 -4.79 -7.62 3.98
N GLU A 81 -3.99 -7.67 5.03
CA GLU A 81 -2.96 -6.67 5.30
C GLU A 81 -1.69 -7.29 5.88
N ALA A 82 -0.56 -6.68 5.55
CA ALA A 82 0.72 -7.03 6.13
C ALA A 82 1.04 -6.06 7.29
N VAL A 83 1.12 -6.57 8.51
CA VAL A 83 1.44 -5.80 9.72
C VAL A 83 2.63 -6.45 10.43
N GLY A 84 3.15 -5.82 11.49
CA GLY A 84 4.34 -6.28 12.21
C GLY A 84 4.41 -7.79 12.48
N SER A 85 3.29 -8.43 12.80
CA SER A 85 3.20 -9.85 13.13
C SER A 85 3.03 -10.81 11.95
N GLY A 86 2.86 -10.31 10.72
CA GLY A 86 2.53 -11.16 9.57
C GLY A 86 1.48 -10.55 8.65
N VAL A 87 1.21 -11.27 7.57
CA VAL A 87 0.01 -11.03 6.76
C VAL A 87 -1.19 -11.66 7.46
N ARG A 88 -2.19 -10.85 7.79
CA ARG A 88 -3.39 -11.28 8.53
C ARG A 88 -4.67 -10.82 7.83
N ARG A 89 -5.77 -11.44 8.26
CA ARG A 89 -7.11 -10.88 8.05
C ARG A 89 -7.42 -9.82 9.11
N SER A 90 -8.13 -8.80 8.69
CA SER A 90 -8.75 -7.78 9.55
C SER A 90 -10.05 -7.30 8.89
N ASN A 91 -10.65 -6.24 9.41
CA ASN A 91 -11.84 -5.65 8.81
C ASN A 91 -11.72 -4.13 8.77
N LEU A 92 -12.35 -3.51 7.77
CA LEU A 92 -12.38 -2.06 7.59
C LEU A 92 -12.88 -1.32 8.83
N ARG A 93 -13.74 -1.95 9.65
CA ARG A 93 -14.22 -1.41 10.93
C ARG A 93 -13.11 -1.14 11.94
N GLU A 94 -11.96 -1.83 11.86
CA GLU A 94 -10.78 -1.54 12.70
C GLU A 94 -10.21 -0.14 12.42
N TYR A 95 -10.51 0.44 11.25
CA TYR A 95 -10.03 1.76 10.83
C TYR A 95 -11.04 2.89 11.07
N ARG A 96 -12.17 2.63 11.74
CA ARG A 96 -13.23 3.63 11.96
C ARG A 96 -12.72 4.88 12.67
N ASP A 97 -11.81 4.74 13.63
CA ASP A 97 -11.34 5.85 14.46
C ASP A 97 -10.15 6.61 13.85
N VAL A 98 -9.74 6.28 12.63
CA VAL A 98 -8.65 6.95 11.91
C VAL A 98 -9.07 7.38 10.52
N GLU A 99 -8.34 8.33 9.94
CA GLU A 99 -8.55 8.67 8.54
C GLU A 99 -8.04 7.52 7.65
N TYR A 100 -8.92 7.02 6.79
CA TYR A 100 -8.54 6.12 5.70
C TYR A 100 -9.19 6.57 4.40
N ARG A 101 -8.66 6.03 3.30
CA ARG A 101 -9.17 6.26 1.97
C ARG A 101 -9.33 4.96 1.25
N ILE A 102 -10.49 4.77 0.64
CA ILE A 102 -10.72 3.68 -0.29
C ILE A 102 -10.29 4.16 -1.67
N VAL A 103 -9.46 3.36 -2.33
CA VAL A 103 -9.08 3.53 -3.73
C VAL A 103 -9.81 2.47 -4.54
N ARG A 104 -10.73 2.93 -5.38
CA ARG A 104 -11.59 2.09 -6.22
C ARG A 104 -10.97 1.92 -7.58
N LEU A 105 -10.79 0.67 -7.99
CA LEU A 105 -10.22 0.38 -9.30
C LEU A 105 -11.21 0.62 -10.44
N GLY A 106 -12.52 0.56 -10.16
CA GLY A 106 -13.55 0.77 -11.19
C GLY A 106 -13.32 -0.12 -12.41
N GLU A 107 -13.33 0.48 -13.60
CA GLU A 107 -13.11 -0.20 -14.88
C GLU A 107 -11.66 -0.69 -15.10
N ILE A 108 -10.69 -0.29 -14.25
CA ILE A 108 -9.32 -0.80 -14.34
C ILE A 108 -9.27 -2.30 -14.05
N ALA A 109 -10.15 -2.79 -13.17
CA ALA A 109 -10.17 -4.18 -12.76
C ALA A 109 -11.48 -4.84 -13.18
N THR A 110 -11.39 -5.79 -14.11
CA THR A 110 -12.50 -6.69 -14.41
C THR A 110 -12.78 -7.60 -13.21
N GLU A 111 -13.97 -8.23 -13.17
CA GLU A 111 -14.30 -9.20 -12.12
C GLU A 111 -13.23 -10.29 -11.99
N ARG A 112 -12.75 -10.81 -13.13
CA ARG A 112 -11.69 -11.81 -13.17
C ARG A 112 -10.36 -11.29 -12.62
N ASP A 113 -10.07 -10.00 -12.76
CA ASP A 113 -8.86 -9.43 -12.18
C ASP A 113 -9.00 -9.25 -10.68
N ARG A 114 -10.18 -8.83 -10.21
CA ARG A 114 -10.52 -8.75 -8.77
C ARG A 114 -10.37 -10.12 -8.10
N GLU A 115 -10.88 -11.18 -8.70
CA GLU A 115 -10.68 -12.55 -8.21
C GLU A 115 -9.20 -12.92 -8.05
N LYS A 116 -8.34 -12.53 -9.01
CA LYS A 116 -6.90 -12.79 -8.92
C LYS A 116 -6.23 -11.94 -7.84
N VAL A 117 -6.64 -10.68 -7.69
CA VAL A 117 -6.15 -9.77 -6.63
C VAL A 117 -6.46 -10.39 -5.27
N ILE A 118 -7.72 -10.80 -5.05
CA ILE A 118 -8.20 -11.42 -3.81
C ILE A 118 -7.45 -12.72 -3.57
N ARG A 119 -7.41 -13.63 -4.55
CA ARG A 119 -6.70 -14.91 -4.44
C ARG A 119 -5.23 -14.70 -4.07
N PHE A 120 -4.56 -13.72 -4.67
CA PHE A 120 -3.17 -13.43 -4.34
C PHE A 120 -3.03 -12.88 -2.92
N ALA A 121 -3.88 -11.93 -2.52
CA ALA A 121 -3.87 -11.38 -1.18
C ALA A 121 -4.09 -12.47 -0.12
N GLU A 122 -5.11 -13.32 -0.31
CA GLU A 122 -5.40 -14.44 0.57
C GLU A 122 -4.32 -15.52 0.58
N TRP A 123 -3.67 -15.77 -0.56
CA TRP A 123 -2.55 -16.71 -0.65
C TRP A 123 -1.36 -16.27 0.22
N CYS A 124 -1.19 -14.96 0.43
CA CYS A 124 -0.16 -14.43 1.32
C CYS A 124 -0.51 -14.56 2.82
N LEU A 125 -1.72 -15.00 3.20
CA LEU A 125 -2.10 -15.10 4.61
C LEU A 125 -1.16 -16.03 5.39
N GLY A 126 -0.70 -15.57 6.56
CA GLY A 126 0.24 -16.30 7.40
C GLY A 126 1.70 -16.20 6.96
N GLU A 127 2.01 -15.51 5.85
CA GLU A 127 3.39 -15.14 5.56
C GLU A 127 3.94 -14.25 6.68
N GLU A 128 5.08 -14.64 7.26
CA GLU A 128 5.72 -13.87 8.32
C GLU A 128 6.20 -12.52 7.81
N TYR A 129 5.86 -11.47 8.55
CA TYR A 129 6.32 -10.12 8.26
C TYR A 129 7.74 -9.97 8.77
N GLY A 130 8.64 -9.55 7.89
CA GLY A 130 10.07 -9.43 8.21
C GLY A 130 10.32 -8.35 9.27
N TYR A 131 10.33 -8.72 10.56
CA TYR A 131 10.84 -7.86 11.64
C TYR A 131 12.27 -7.40 11.35
N THR A 132 13.07 -8.23 10.67
CA THR A 132 14.40 -7.90 10.18
C THR A 132 14.40 -6.76 9.15
N THR A 133 13.29 -6.53 8.45
CA THR A 133 13.12 -5.51 7.39
C THR A 133 12.88 -4.13 7.99
N ILE A 134 12.00 -3.99 8.99
CA ILE A 134 11.82 -2.70 9.68
C ILE A 134 13.08 -2.35 10.47
N ALA A 135 13.69 -3.34 11.13
CA ALA A 135 14.96 -3.14 11.83
C ALA A 135 16.08 -2.73 10.85
N SER A 136 16.21 -3.39 9.70
CA SER A 136 17.25 -3.05 8.70
C SER A 136 16.96 -1.78 7.91
N ILE A 137 15.69 -1.44 7.64
CA ILE A 137 15.29 -0.14 7.09
C ILE A 137 15.57 0.96 8.12
N GLY A 138 15.23 0.74 9.40
CA GLY A 138 15.56 1.64 10.49
C GLY A 138 17.07 1.87 10.62
N VAL A 139 17.86 0.80 10.61
CA VAL A 139 19.33 0.84 10.70
C VAL A 139 19.97 1.46 9.44
N SER A 140 19.52 1.10 8.23
CA SER A 140 20.04 1.64 6.97
C SER A 140 19.71 3.14 6.80
N LEU A 141 18.54 3.57 7.27
CA LEU A 141 18.16 4.97 7.31
C LEU A 141 18.94 5.74 8.40
N LEU A 142 19.18 5.16 9.58
CA LEU A 142 20.05 5.73 10.62
C LEU A 142 21.51 5.88 10.16
N MET A 143 22.01 4.95 9.34
CA MET A 143 23.39 4.92 8.84
C MET A 143 23.60 5.69 7.52
N GLY A 144 22.65 6.52 7.08
CA GLY A 144 22.90 7.52 6.04
C GLY A 144 23.00 6.97 4.60
N GLY A 145 22.23 5.94 4.25
CA GLY A 145 21.93 5.64 2.83
C GLY A 145 23.06 5.02 2.00
N LYS A 146 24.12 4.50 2.62
CA LYS A 146 25.21 3.79 1.91
C LYS A 146 25.02 2.27 1.82
N PHE A 147 24.06 1.68 2.54
CA PHE A 147 23.76 0.24 2.45
C PHE A 147 22.48 -0.01 1.64
N LYS A 148 22.65 -0.45 0.39
CA LYS A 148 21.58 -1.06 -0.41
C LYS A 148 21.37 -2.51 0.05
N PHE A 149 20.75 -2.70 1.20
CA PHE A 149 20.17 -4.00 1.53
C PHE A 149 18.78 -4.05 0.88
N GLY A 150 18.74 -4.58 -0.35
CA GLY A 150 17.52 -5.13 -0.91
C GLY A 150 17.46 -6.59 -0.47
N PHE A 151 16.56 -6.91 0.45
CA PHE A 151 16.23 -8.30 0.72
C PHE A 151 15.05 -8.64 -0.18
N ASP A 152 15.32 -9.48 -1.19
CA ASP A 152 14.28 -10.10 -2.01
C ASP A 152 13.31 -10.88 -1.11
N GLY A 153 12.01 -10.71 -1.35
CA GLY A 153 10.96 -11.57 -0.79
C GLY A 153 10.20 -11.07 0.44
N GLN A 154 10.18 -9.76 0.75
CA GLN A 154 9.58 -9.26 1.99
C GLN A 154 8.46 -8.23 1.72
N ALA A 155 7.20 -8.61 1.96
CA ALA A 155 6.03 -7.79 1.67
C ALA A 155 5.86 -6.64 2.67
N ILE A 156 6.23 -5.42 2.27
CA ILE A 156 5.71 -4.20 2.91
C ILE A 156 4.19 -4.17 2.70
N CYS A 157 3.38 -3.62 3.60
CA CYS A 157 1.92 -3.50 3.42
C CYS A 157 1.50 -2.98 2.04
N SER A 158 2.15 -1.93 1.55
CA SER A 158 1.99 -1.40 0.19
C SER A 158 2.61 -2.28 -0.89
N GLY A 159 3.62 -3.09 -0.56
CA GLY A 159 4.19 -4.09 -1.45
C GLY A 159 3.23 -5.25 -1.69
N LEU A 160 2.53 -5.73 -0.66
CA LEU A 160 1.44 -6.71 -0.80
C LEU A 160 0.36 -6.17 -1.74
N VAL A 161 -0.13 -4.95 -1.48
CA VAL A 161 -1.12 -4.30 -2.34
C VAL A 161 -0.61 -4.16 -3.77
N ALA A 162 0.62 -3.67 -3.96
CA ALA A 162 1.18 -3.51 -5.30
C ALA A 162 1.32 -4.84 -6.06
N ARG A 163 1.80 -5.90 -5.40
CA ARG A 163 1.91 -7.25 -5.97
C ARG A 163 0.55 -7.85 -6.32
N ALA A 164 -0.47 -7.55 -5.50
CA ALA A 164 -1.84 -7.93 -5.80
C ALA A 164 -2.34 -7.17 -7.05
N LEU A 165 -2.08 -5.87 -7.13
CA LEU A 165 -2.50 -5.03 -8.26
C LEU A 165 -1.80 -5.38 -9.58
N GLU A 166 -0.63 -6.03 -9.59
CA GLU A 166 -0.06 -6.57 -10.84
C GLU A 166 -1.03 -7.55 -11.55
N ARG A 167 -1.97 -8.15 -10.81
CA ARG A 167 -2.97 -9.06 -11.36
C ARG A 167 -4.06 -8.37 -12.18
N THR A 168 -4.17 -7.05 -12.09
CA THR A 168 -5.01 -6.22 -12.97
C THR A 168 -4.26 -5.70 -14.20
N GLY A 169 -2.98 -6.05 -14.34
CA GLY A 169 -2.11 -5.50 -15.38
C GLY A 169 -1.50 -4.15 -15.01
N ALA A 170 -1.60 -3.71 -13.76
CA ALA A 170 -0.89 -2.52 -13.28
C ALA A 170 0.63 -2.67 -13.46
N ILE A 171 1.27 -1.66 -14.06
CA ILE A 171 2.71 -1.63 -14.29
C ILE A 171 3.33 -0.50 -13.48
N PHE A 172 4.30 -0.86 -12.65
CA PHE A 172 5.03 0.09 -11.80
C PHE A 172 6.46 0.34 -12.34
N ASP A 173 7.01 1.54 -12.11
CA ASP A 173 8.38 1.87 -12.54
C ASP A 173 9.49 1.29 -11.65
N LYS A 174 9.13 0.42 -10.70
CA LYS A 174 10.02 -0.28 -9.77
C LYS A 174 9.45 -1.64 -9.39
N ASP A 175 10.25 -2.43 -8.68
CA ASP A 175 9.78 -3.67 -8.08
C ASP A 175 8.59 -3.40 -7.14
N PRO A 176 7.42 -4.04 -7.36
CA PRO A 176 6.23 -3.85 -6.55
C PRO A 176 6.46 -4.10 -5.04
N SER A 177 7.33 -5.05 -4.68
CA SER A 177 7.65 -5.33 -3.26
C SER A 177 8.31 -4.15 -2.54
N HIS A 178 8.93 -3.24 -3.30
CA HIS A 178 9.59 -2.03 -2.79
C HIS A 178 8.73 -0.77 -2.89
N ILE A 179 7.48 -0.87 -3.34
CA ILE A 179 6.57 0.27 -3.40
C ILE A 179 6.15 0.67 -1.99
N MET A 180 6.35 1.94 -1.66
CA MET A 180 5.91 2.52 -0.39
C MET A 180 4.45 3.02 -0.48
N PRO A 181 3.73 3.20 0.64
CA PRO A 181 2.34 3.66 0.59
C PRO A 181 2.17 5.04 -0.07
N ALA A 182 3.12 5.96 0.14
CA ALA A 182 3.15 7.26 -0.55
C ALA A 182 3.29 7.12 -2.07
N GLU A 183 3.89 6.04 -2.55
CA GLU A 183 4.09 5.79 -3.97
C GLU A 183 2.85 5.16 -4.60
N LEU A 184 2.17 4.24 -3.89
CA LEU A 184 0.81 3.82 -4.25
C LEU A 184 -0.11 5.05 -4.37
N ALA A 185 -0.12 5.91 -3.36
CA ALA A 185 -0.88 7.15 -3.39
C ALA A 185 -0.53 8.02 -4.60
N ARG A 186 0.74 8.02 -5.02
CA ARG A 186 1.17 8.72 -6.23
C ARG A 186 0.63 8.06 -7.52
N TYR A 187 0.76 6.73 -7.67
CA TYR A 187 0.24 6.02 -8.86
C TYR A 187 -1.25 6.26 -9.05
N PHE A 188 -2.00 6.33 -7.95
CA PHE A 188 -3.46 6.48 -7.93
C PHE A 188 -3.95 7.91 -7.62
N LYS A 189 -3.05 8.91 -7.60
CA LYS A 189 -3.35 10.34 -7.33
C LYS A 189 -4.15 10.59 -6.04
N VAL A 190 -3.90 9.82 -4.99
CA VAL A 190 -4.52 9.99 -3.68
C VAL A 190 -3.81 11.12 -2.92
N VAL A 191 -4.33 12.34 -3.04
CA VAL A 191 -3.71 13.56 -2.50
C VAL A 191 -4.30 13.99 -1.17
N ASP A 192 -3.46 14.36 -0.21
CA ASP A 192 -3.93 15.11 0.96
C ASP A 192 -4.49 16.46 0.50
N LYS A 193 -5.76 16.77 0.81
CA LYS A 193 -6.39 18.05 0.49
C LYS A 193 -6.17 19.00 1.64
#